data_AF-A0A2N2E3S8-F1
#
_entry.id   AF-A0A2N2E3S8-F1
#
_cell.length_a   1.000
_cell.length_b   1.000
_cell.length_c   1.000
_cell.angle_alpha   90.00
_cell.angle_beta   90.00
_cell.angle_gamma   90.00
#
_symmetry.space_group_name_H-M   'P 1'
#
loop_
_entity.id
_entity.type
_entity.pdbx_description
1 polymer ?
#
loop_
_entity_poly.entity_id
_entity_poly.type
_entity_poly.pdbx_seq_one_letter_code
_entity_poly.pdbx_strand_id
1 'polypeptide(L)'
;MTENNFIKQLKDLKKITPDSAWLKSNREILLSQISNSGVKELSVWKRILIDARSFTMTVSQPALVLGALLLFATGASAFGHLAFNRAKPDESLYIARIISEKAKLSTVFNNEEKAKLEVKFAADHAEAITEVLSRTEEGAHNEVKVAELNKNFDREINTVRARIAAIQKTAIAPEVSDSAVSEDGIIISAGTEKDGAGLQLSINNGTVTPTTTATSSATGTLEVKTEPVKDVKAANEILDEAKTLFDNKEYNGAMEKIKEVRELIK
;
A
#
# COMPACT_ATOMS: atom_id res chain seq x y z
N MET A 1 -19.48 -49.54 72.45
CA MET A 1 -18.34 -48.91 71.75
C MET A 1 -18.48 -47.41 71.91
N THR A 2 -17.46 -46.71 72.39
CA THR A 2 -17.50 -45.27 72.75
C THR A 2 -17.03 -44.38 71.60
N GLU A 3 -17.63 -43.19 71.45
CA GLU A 3 -17.36 -42.19 70.40
C GLU A 3 -15.86 -41.88 70.19
N ASN A 4 -15.08 -41.93 71.27
CA ASN A 4 -13.64 -41.74 71.24
C ASN A 4 -12.89 -42.78 70.39
N ASN A 5 -13.42 -44.01 70.25
CA ASN A 5 -12.85 -45.01 69.35
C ASN A 5 -13.12 -44.66 67.88
N PHE A 6 -14.26 -44.06 67.57
CA PHE A 6 -14.60 -43.62 66.21
C PHE A 6 -13.68 -42.49 65.75
N ILE A 7 -13.45 -41.49 66.61
CA ILE A 7 -12.56 -40.36 66.30
C ILE A 7 -11.13 -40.84 66.09
N LYS A 8 -10.67 -41.84 66.87
CA LYS A 8 -9.34 -42.41 66.73
C LYS A 8 -9.18 -43.15 65.39
N GLN A 9 -10.15 -43.99 65.04
CA GLN A 9 -10.19 -44.67 63.74
C GLN A 9 -10.22 -43.68 62.57
N LEU A 10 -11.04 -42.63 62.66
CA LEU A 10 -11.16 -41.60 61.61
C LEU A 10 -9.86 -40.81 61.40
N LYS A 11 -9.11 -40.54 62.47
CA LYS A 11 -7.79 -39.90 62.39
C LYS A 11 -6.74 -40.81 61.74
N ASP A 12 -6.83 -42.11 61.95
CA ASP A 12 -5.93 -43.09 61.32
C ASP A 12 -6.23 -43.24 59.82
N LEU A 13 -7.50 -43.12 59.40
CA LEU A 13 -7.92 -43.08 57.99
C LEU A 13 -7.31 -41.90 57.20
N LYS A 14 -6.99 -40.78 57.86
CA LYS A 14 -6.35 -39.61 57.21
C LYS A 14 -4.94 -39.90 56.70
N LYS A 15 -4.29 -40.97 57.17
CA LYS A 15 -2.93 -41.38 56.78
C LYS A 15 -2.90 -42.46 55.68
N ILE A 16 -4.07 -42.91 55.21
CA ILE A 16 -4.15 -43.90 54.14
C ILE A 16 -3.88 -43.19 52.82
N THR A 17 -2.70 -43.42 52.25
CA THR A 17 -2.42 -43.05 50.87
C THR A 17 -3.12 -44.05 49.95
N PRO A 18 -3.88 -43.59 48.94
CA PRO A 18 -4.51 -44.50 47.99
C PRO A 18 -3.46 -45.37 47.31
N ASP A 19 -3.76 -46.65 47.12
CA ASP A 19 -2.91 -47.55 46.38
C ASP A 19 -2.66 -47.01 44.96
N SER A 20 -1.41 -47.09 44.51
CA SER A 20 -0.97 -46.62 43.20
C SER A 20 -1.74 -47.27 42.05
N ALA A 21 -2.11 -48.55 42.19
CA ALA A 21 -2.91 -49.27 41.20
C ALA A 21 -4.35 -48.74 41.14
N TRP A 22 -4.94 -48.45 42.30
CA TRP A 22 -6.27 -47.83 42.39
C TRP A 22 -6.28 -46.43 41.79
N LEU A 23 -5.25 -45.61 42.08
CA LEU A 23 -5.13 -44.26 41.53
C LEU A 23 -4.99 -44.31 40.00
N LYS A 24 -4.17 -45.22 39.48
CA LYS A 24 -4.00 -45.43 38.03
C LYS A 24 -5.30 -45.83 37.36
N SER A 25 -6.03 -46.79 37.92
CA SER A 25 -7.33 -47.25 37.39
C SER A 25 -8.36 -46.12 37.38
N ASN A 26 -8.47 -45.34 38.46
CA ASN A 26 -9.38 -44.19 38.49
C ASN A 26 -9.00 -43.12 37.47
N ARG A 27 -7.70 -42.87 37.28
CA ARG A 27 -7.24 -41.92 36.27
C ARG A 27 -7.58 -42.39 34.86
N GLU A 28 -7.41 -43.67 34.57
CA GLU A 28 -7.77 -44.28 33.29
C GLU A 28 -9.28 -44.22 33.04
N ILE A 29 -10.11 -44.52 34.06
CA ILE A 29 -11.58 -44.41 33.97
C ILE A 29 -11.98 -42.96 33.69
N LEU A 30 -11.44 -41.99 34.44
CA LEU A 30 -11.75 -40.57 34.22
C LEU A 30 -11.28 -40.08 32.85
N LEU A 31 -10.09 -40.49 32.41
CA LEU A 31 -9.59 -40.15 31.08
C LEU A 31 -10.43 -40.80 29.98
N SER A 32 -10.92 -42.03 30.18
CA SER A 32 -11.84 -42.69 29.26
C SER A 32 -13.17 -41.92 29.18
N GLN A 33 -13.70 -41.46 30.31
CA GLN A 33 -14.93 -40.68 30.35
C GLN A 33 -14.74 -39.31 29.68
N ILE A 34 -13.64 -38.60 29.97
CA ILE A 34 -13.33 -37.30 29.35
C ILE A 34 -13.15 -37.47 27.84
N SER A 35 -12.40 -38.48 27.41
CA SER A 35 -12.17 -38.73 25.98
C SER A 35 -13.42 -39.22 25.23
N ASN A 36 -14.33 -39.92 25.91
CA ASN A 36 -15.60 -40.38 25.35
C ASN A 36 -16.73 -39.34 25.47
N SER A 37 -16.55 -38.29 26.28
CA SER A 37 -17.51 -37.19 26.47
C SER A 37 -17.48 -36.10 25.39
N GLY A 38 -16.93 -36.39 24.21
CA GLY A 38 -17.14 -35.55 23.01
C GLY A 38 -16.29 -34.27 22.92
N VAL A 39 -15.26 -34.09 23.76
CA VAL A 39 -14.34 -32.94 23.67
C VAL A 39 -13.56 -32.91 22.34
N LYS A 40 -13.59 -34.00 21.56
CA LYS A 40 -12.95 -34.11 20.24
C LYS A 40 -13.77 -33.54 19.05
N GLU A 41 -15.03 -33.13 19.24
CA GLU A 41 -15.89 -32.67 18.12
C GLU A 41 -16.13 -31.15 18.06
N LEU A 42 -15.22 -30.36 18.63
CA LEU A 42 -15.27 -28.91 18.42
C LEU A 42 -14.77 -28.59 17.01
N SER A 43 -15.70 -28.19 16.13
CA SER A 43 -15.38 -27.58 14.84
C SER A 43 -14.33 -26.47 15.01
N VAL A 44 -13.37 -26.39 14.08
CA VAL A 44 -12.27 -25.40 14.11
C VAL A 44 -12.81 -23.98 14.32
N TRP A 45 -13.97 -23.66 13.73
CA TRP A 45 -14.65 -22.37 13.92
C TRP A 45 -15.15 -22.15 15.35
N LYS A 46 -15.71 -23.17 15.99
CA LYS A 46 -16.15 -23.08 17.39
C LYS A 46 -14.95 -22.90 18.32
N ARG A 47 -13.84 -23.57 18.05
CA ARG A 47 -12.59 -23.42 18.81
C ARG A 47 -12.03 -22.00 18.69
N ILE A 48 -11.95 -21.47 17.46
CA ILE A 48 -11.51 -20.08 17.21
C ILE A 48 -12.41 -19.07 17.94
N LEU A 49 -13.74 -19.26 17.89
CA LEU A 49 -14.69 -18.40 18.60
C LEU A 49 -14.51 -18.43 20.12
N ILE A 50 -14.28 -19.62 20.69
CA ILE A 50 -14.04 -19.79 22.13
C ILE A 50 -12.74 -19.13 22.54
N ASP A 51 -11.66 -19.33 21.77
CA ASP A 51 -10.35 -18.74 22.03
C ASP A 51 -10.41 -17.21 21.91
N ALA A 52 -11.09 -16.67 20.88
CA ALA A 52 -11.31 -15.24 20.70
C ALA A 52 -12.12 -14.62 21.84
N ARG A 53 -13.18 -15.30 22.31
CA ARG A 53 -13.97 -14.84 23.47
C ARG A 53 -13.15 -14.86 24.76
N SER A 54 -12.34 -15.90 24.96
CA SER A 54 -11.48 -16.01 26.16
C SER A 54 -10.40 -14.93 26.17
N PHE A 55 -9.83 -14.62 25.00
CA PHE A 55 -8.87 -13.54 24.81
C PHE A 55 -9.50 -12.17 25.09
N THR A 56 -10.70 -11.90 24.57
CA THR A 56 -11.39 -10.62 24.80
C THR A 56 -11.84 -10.41 26.25
N MET A 57 -12.03 -11.49 27.02
CA MET A 57 -12.29 -11.40 28.47
C MET A 57 -11.04 -11.20 29.31
N THR A 58 -9.87 -11.62 28.82
CA THR A 58 -8.58 -11.54 29.55
C THR A 58 -7.87 -10.21 29.31
N VAL A 59 -8.10 -9.59 28.15
CA VAL A 59 -7.45 -8.34 27.75
C VAL A 59 -8.35 -7.14 28.05
N SER A 60 -7.76 -6.04 28.52
CA SER A 60 -8.51 -4.81 28.79
C SER A 60 -9.10 -4.22 27.50
N GLN A 61 -10.30 -3.63 27.59
CA GLN A 61 -10.99 -3.01 26.44
C GLN A 61 -10.11 -2.02 25.65
N PRO A 62 -9.30 -1.15 26.29
CA PRO A 62 -8.42 -0.24 25.55
C PRO A 62 -7.31 -0.96 24.76
N ALA A 63 -6.76 -2.04 25.31
CA ALA A 63 -5.73 -2.83 24.64
C ALA A 63 -6.29 -3.61 23.44
N LEU A 64 -7.56 -4.05 23.51
CA LEU A 64 -8.25 -4.65 22.37
C LEU A 64 -8.48 -3.63 21.24
N VAL A 65 -8.90 -2.41 21.57
CA VAL A 65 -9.08 -1.34 20.57
C VAL A 65 -7.76 -0.99 19.90
N LEU A 66 -6.68 -0.83 20.68
CA LEU A 66 -5.35 -0.53 20.14
C LEU A 66 -4.80 -1.69 19.29
N GLY A 67 -4.99 -2.93 19.74
CA GLY A 67 -4.62 -4.13 18.99
C GLY A 67 -5.40 -4.30 17.71
N ALA A 68 -6.72 -4.01 17.72
CA ALA A 68 -7.56 -4.00 16.54
C ALA A 68 -7.14 -2.90 15.55
N LEU A 69 -6.80 -1.70 16.03
CA LEU A 69 -6.26 -0.62 15.21
C LEU A 69 -4.92 -1.02 14.56
N LEU A 70 -4.02 -1.65 15.31
CA LEU A 70 -2.75 -2.14 14.79
C LEU A 70 -2.93 -3.27 13.78
N LEU A 71 -3.82 -4.22 14.04
CA LEU A 71 -4.17 -5.28 13.09
C LEU A 71 -4.83 -4.73 11.84
N PHE A 72 -5.68 -3.72 11.98
CA PHE A 72 -6.31 -3.05 10.86
C PHE A 72 -5.27 -2.28 10.04
N ALA A 73 -4.38 -1.51 10.67
CA ALA A 73 -3.33 -0.76 9.98
C ALA A 73 -2.33 -1.70 9.28
N THR A 74 -1.91 -2.78 9.94
CA THR A 74 -0.99 -3.77 9.35
C THR A 74 -1.67 -4.61 8.28
N GLY A 75 -2.93 -5.00 8.46
CA GLY A 75 -3.73 -5.69 7.44
C GLY A 75 -3.98 -4.81 6.22
N ALA A 76 -4.42 -3.57 6.42
CA ALA A 76 -4.61 -2.61 5.34
C ALA A 76 -3.31 -2.32 4.58
N SER A 77 -2.17 -2.26 5.27
CA SER A 77 -0.85 -2.11 4.64
C SER A 77 -0.46 -3.36 3.83
N ALA A 78 -0.65 -4.55 4.40
CA ALA A 78 -0.30 -5.82 3.75
C ALA A 78 -1.15 -6.14 2.52
N PHE A 79 -2.43 -5.75 2.51
CA PHE A 79 -3.31 -5.99 1.35
C PHE A 79 -3.43 -4.78 0.41
N GLY A 80 -3.18 -3.57 0.90
CA GLY A 80 -3.28 -2.35 0.11
C GLY A 80 -2.25 -2.25 -1.01
N HIS A 81 -0.99 -2.60 -0.74
CA HIS A 81 0.07 -2.49 -1.75
C HIS A 81 -0.15 -3.38 -2.98
N LEU A 82 -0.93 -4.48 -2.85
CA LEU A 82 -1.22 -5.38 -3.97
C LEU A 82 -2.38 -4.87 -4.83
N ALA A 83 -3.40 -4.29 -4.20
CA ALA A 83 -4.61 -3.85 -4.89
C ALA A 83 -4.44 -2.48 -5.57
N PHE A 84 -3.77 -1.51 -4.92
CA PHE A 84 -3.71 -0.14 -5.44
C PHE A 84 -2.68 0.02 -6.56
N ASN A 85 -1.57 -0.71 -6.53
CA ASN A 85 -0.47 -0.53 -7.50
C ASN A 85 -0.82 -0.93 -8.94
N ARG A 86 -1.93 -1.65 -9.14
CA ARG A 86 -2.41 -2.08 -10.47
C ARG A 86 -3.70 -1.39 -10.88
N ALA A 87 -4.21 -0.46 -10.05
CA ALA A 87 -5.47 0.19 -10.34
C ALA A 87 -5.35 1.03 -11.62
N LYS A 88 -6.40 0.98 -12.44
CA LYS A 88 -6.48 1.64 -13.75
C LYS A 88 -7.35 2.89 -13.72
N PRO A 89 -7.18 3.83 -14.66
CA PRO A 89 -7.95 5.08 -14.70
C PRO A 89 -9.49 4.92 -14.66
N ASP A 90 -10.02 3.76 -15.03
CA ASP A 90 -11.45 3.46 -14.98
C ASP A 90 -11.93 2.86 -13.65
N GLU A 91 -11.03 2.52 -12.73
CA GLU A 91 -11.30 1.90 -11.43
C GLU A 91 -11.29 2.94 -10.29
N SER A 92 -12.16 2.76 -9.29
CA SER A 92 -12.27 3.69 -8.14
C SER A 92 -10.99 3.77 -7.30
N LEU A 93 -10.18 2.72 -7.31
CA LEU A 93 -8.93 2.64 -6.56
C LEU A 93 -7.76 3.39 -7.23
N TYR A 94 -7.96 3.92 -8.44
CA TYR A 94 -6.94 4.72 -9.13
C TYR A 94 -6.51 5.94 -8.33
N ILE A 95 -7.47 6.56 -7.64
CA ILE A 95 -7.19 7.70 -6.75
C ILE A 95 -6.19 7.31 -5.65
N ALA A 96 -6.36 6.13 -5.05
CA ALA A 96 -5.44 5.64 -4.03
C ALA A 96 -4.03 5.37 -4.59
N ARG A 97 -3.96 4.86 -5.83
CA ARG A 97 -2.70 4.70 -6.57
C ARG A 97 -1.97 6.04 -6.73
N ILE A 98 -2.64 7.05 -7.28
CA ILE A 98 -2.07 8.39 -7.50
C ILE A 98 -1.59 9.01 -6.17
N ILE A 99 -2.37 8.85 -5.10
CA ILE A 99 -2.00 9.32 -3.77
C ILE A 99 -0.73 8.63 -3.28
N SER A 100 -0.64 7.30 -3.43
CA SER A 100 0.53 6.53 -3.01
C SER A 100 1.80 6.86 -3.80
N GLU A 101 1.66 7.13 -5.09
CA GLU A 101 2.77 7.53 -5.96
C GLU A 101 3.28 8.93 -5.60
N LYS A 102 2.37 9.89 -5.36
CA LYS A 102 2.72 11.22 -4.85
C LYS A 102 3.40 11.17 -3.48
N ALA A 103 2.89 10.34 -2.57
CA ALA A 103 3.54 10.12 -1.28
C ALA A 103 4.95 9.57 -1.45
N LYS A 104 5.13 8.60 -2.36
CA LYS A 104 6.45 8.04 -2.66
C LYS A 104 7.40 9.08 -3.28
N LEU A 105 6.93 9.93 -4.20
CA LEU A 105 7.71 11.06 -4.72
C LEU A 105 8.14 12.04 -3.64
N SER A 106 7.26 12.31 -2.67
CA SER A 106 7.57 13.19 -1.54
C SER A 106 8.62 12.61 -0.58
N THR A 107 8.82 11.29 -0.58
CA THR A 107 9.83 10.63 0.28
C THR A 107 11.21 10.53 -0.37
N VAL A 108 11.34 10.80 -1.67
CA VAL A 108 12.63 10.74 -2.38
C VAL A 108 13.32 12.10 -2.33
N PHE A 109 14.46 12.16 -1.64
CA PHE A 109 15.23 13.39 -1.46
C PHE A 109 16.19 13.69 -2.63
N ASN A 110 16.64 12.67 -3.36
CA ASN A 110 17.54 12.85 -4.49
C ASN A 110 16.74 13.33 -5.71
N ASN A 111 17.11 14.50 -6.26
CA ASN A 111 16.44 15.08 -7.42
C ASN A 111 16.52 14.21 -8.68
N GLU A 112 17.64 13.49 -8.90
CA GLU A 112 17.79 12.60 -10.04
C GLU A 112 16.89 11.37 -9.90
N GLU A 113 16.89 10.73 -8.72
CA GLU A 113 16.03 9.58 -8.44
C GLU A 113 14.55 9.96 -8.47
N LYS A 114 14.22 11.15 -7.95
CA LYS A 114 12.86 11.71 -8.00
C LYS A 114 12.43 11.90 -9.45
N ALA A 115 13.27 12.50 -10.29
CA ALA A 115 12.96 12.69 -11.70
C ALA A 115 12.82 11.35 -12.45
N LYS A 116 13.67 10.36 -12.19
CA LYS A 116 13.51 8.99 -12.73
C LYS A 116 12.19 8.36 -12.29
N LEU A 117 11.81 8.56 -11.03
CA LEU A 117 10.57 8.02 -10.47
C LEU A 117 9.32 8.72 -11.06
N GLU A 118 9.38 10.03 -11.30
CA GLU A 118 8.32 10.78 -11.99
C GLU A 118 8.15 10.30 -13.43
N VAL A 119 9.25 10.08 -14.16
CA VAL A 119 9.18 9.49 -15.51
C VAL A 119 8.55 8.11 -15.47
N LYS A 120 8.95 7.27 -14.50
CA LYS A 120 8.38 5.94 -14.34
C LYS A 120 6.87 5.98 -14.11
N PHE A 121 6.39 6.85 -13.22
CA PHE A 121 4.96 6.97 -12.95
C PHE A 121 4.17 7.49 -14.16
N ALA A 122 4.67 8.52 -14.84
CA ALA A 122 4.03 9.02 -16.06
C ALA A 122 3.99 7.96 -17.18
N ALA A 123 5.07 7.17 -17.35
CA ALA A 123 5.09 6.04 -18.28
C ALA A 123 4.15 4.90 -17.85
N ASP A 124 4.06 4.59 -16.55
CA ASP A 124 3.12 3.61 -16.01
C ASP A 124 1.66 4.07 -16.21
N HIS A 125 1.38 5.37 -16.11
CA HIS A 125 0.04 5.95 -16.36
C HIS A 125 -0.30 5.92 -17.84
N ALA A 126 0.63 6.29 -18.71
CA ALA A 126 0.44 6.20 -20.15
C ALA A 126 0.14 4.76 -20.60
N GLU A 127 0.84 3.76 -20.05
CA GLU A 127 0.52 2.33 -20.25
C GLU A 127 -0.88 1.97 -19.72
N ALA A 128 -1.25 2.41 -18.52
CA ALA A 128 -2.57 2.10 -17.97
C ALA A 128 -3.70 2.72 -18.80
N ILE A 129 -3.48 3.92 -19.35
CA ILE A 129 -4.42 4.58 -20.25
C ILE A 129 -4.55 3.80 -21.56
N THR A 130 -3.44 3.40 -22.20
CA THR A 130 -3.49 2.61 -23.45
C THR A 130 -4.18 1.26 -23.23
N GLU A 131 -3.98 0.63 -22.07
CA GLU A 131 -4.59 -0.65 -21.71
C GLU A 131 -6.11 -0.54 -21.44
N VAL A 132 -6.60 0.61 -20.96
CA VAL A 132 -8.04 0.86 -20.80
C VAL A 132 -8.67 1.17 -22.16
N LEU A 133 -8.00 1.96 -22.99
CA LEU A 133 -8.49 2.31 -24.32
C LEU A 133 -8.52 1.10 -25.25
N SER A 134 -7.56 0.18 -25.17
CA SER A 134 -7.55 -1.05 -25.98
C SER A 134 -8.69 -2.02 -25.65
N ARG A 135 -9.28 -1.91 -24.45
CA ARG A 135 -10.48 -2.68 -24.05
C ARG A 135 -11.79 -1.95 -24.31
N THR A 136 -11.73 -0.64 -24.49
CA THR A 136 -12.92 0.18 -24.66
C THR A 136 -13.38 0.04 -26.11
N GLU A 137 -14.46 -0.71 -26.34
CA GLU A 137 -15.02 -0.86 -27.68
C GLU A 137 -15.46 0.49 -28.26
N GLU A 138 -15.13 0.73 -29.52
CA GLU A 138 -15.55 1.92 -30.26
C GLU A 138 -17.08 1.96 -30.34
N GLY A 139 -17.70 2.95 -29.68
CA GLY A 139 -19.16 3.14 -29.66
C GLY A 139 -19.83 2.95 -28.30
N ALA A 140 -19.09 2.62 -27.24
CA ALA A 140 -19.62 2.74 -25.88
C ALA A 140 -19.96 4.21 -25.55
N HIS A 141 -21.01 4.46 -24.76
CA HIS A 141 -21.53 5.77 -24.30
C HIS A 141 -20.53 6.65 -23.49
N ASN A 142 -19.23 6.44 -23.65
CA ASN A 142 -18.14 6.98 -22.86
C ASN A 142 -17.21 7.92 -23.67
N GLU A 143 -17.68 8.54 -24.75
CA GLU A 143 -16.87 9.45 -25.60
C GLU A 143 -16.16 10.54 -24.78
N VAL A 144 -16.84 11.11 -23.78
CA VAL A 144 -16.27 12.12 -22.87
C VAL A 144 -15.08 11.55 -22.08
N LYS A 145 -15.20 10.32 -21.58
CA LYS A 145 -14.14 9.64 -20.81
C LYS A 145 -12.98 9.24 -21.70
N VAL A 146 -13.24 8.80 -22.94
CA VAL A 146 -12.20 8.48 -23.93
C VAL A 146 -11.41 9.74 -24.32
N ALA A 147 -12.10 10.85 -24.56
CA ALA A 147 -11.45 12.13 -24.84
C ALA A 147 -10.57 12.63 -23.67
N GLU A 148 -11.05 12.45 -22.44
CA GLU A 148 -10.28 12.75 -21.23
C GLU A 148 -9.03 11.86 -21.11
N LEU A 149 -9.16 10.55 -21.36
CA LEU A 149 -8.04 9.62 -21.36
C LEU A 149 -6.99 9.97 -22.42
N ASN A 150 -7.41 10.33 -23.63
CA ASN A 150 -6.50 10.79 -24.69
C ASN A 150 -5.74 12.06 -24.28
N LYS A 151 -6.44 13.04 -23.71
CA LYS A 151 -5.80 14.27 -23.20
C LYS A 151 -4.81 13.97 -22.07
N ASN A 152 -5.18 13.05 -21.17
CA ASN A 152 -4.30 12.63 -20.08
C ASN A 152 -3.07 11.90 -20.62
N PHE A 153 -3.21 11.03 -21.62
CA PHE A 153 -2.09 10.37 -22.29
C PHE A 153 -1.08 11.39 -22.85
N ASP A 154 -1.56 12.39 -23.59
CA ASP A 154 -0.72 13.46 -24.11
C ASP A 154 0.02 14.22 -23.00
N ARG A 155 -0.67 14.48 -21.89
CA ARG A 155 -0.06 15.13 -20.71
C ARG A 155 1.04 14.27 -20.11
N GLU A 156 0.81 12.97 -19.93
CA GLU A 156 1.80 12.05 -19.37
C GLU A 156 3.04 11.92 -20.28
N ILE A 157 2.86 11.77 -21.60
CA ILE A 157 3.98 11.70 -22.56
C ILE A 157 4.79 13.00 -22.57
N ASN A 158 4.12 14.16 -22.54
CA ASN A 158 4.81 15.45 -22.45
C ASN A 158 5.57 15.61 -21.12
N THR A 159 5.01 15.08 -20.03
CA THR A 159 5.67 15.08 -18.72
C THR A 159 6.92 14.20 -18.72
N VAL A 160 6.84 13.00 -19.31
CA VAL A 160 8.00 12.13 -19.53
C VAL A 160 9.08 12.86 -20.34
N ARG A 161 8.72 13.47 -21.47
CA ARG A 161 9.65 14.22 -22.32
C ARG A 161 10.34 15.35 -21.57
N ALA A 162 9.57 16.15 -20.83
CA ALA A 162 10.10 17.26 -20.04
C ALA A 162 11.05 16.80 -18.92
N ARG A 163 10.71 15.69 -18.24
CA ARG A 163 11.52 15.16 -17.13
C ARG A 163 12.77 14.44 -17.61
N ILE A 164 12.72 13.70 -18.72
CA ILE A 164 13.92 13.14 -19.35
C ILE A 164 14.91 14.25 -19.74
N ALA A 165 14.41 15.35 -20.33
CA ALA A 165 15.25 16.50 -20.66
C ALA A 165 15.85 17.17 -19.40
N ALA A 166 15.09 17.22 -18.29
CA ALA A 166 15.57 17.75 -17.03
C ALA A 166 16.64 16.86 -16.37
N ILE A 167 16.49 15.54 -16.42
CA ILE A 167 17.49 14.57 -15.91
C ILE A 167 18.86 14.81 -16.58
N GLN A 168 18.89 15.15 -17.87
CA GLN A 168 20.14 15.48 -18.56
C GLN A 168 20.74 16.82 -18.12
N LYS A 169 19.89 17.83 -17.88
CA LYS A 169 20.34 19.17 -17.52
C LYS A 169 20.89 19.24 -16.09
N THR A 170 20.38 18.40 -15.18
CA THR A 170 20.81 18.34 -13.77
C THR A 170 22.18 17.70 -13.56
N ALA A 171 22.84 17.17 -14.60
CA ALA A 171 24.25 16.76 -14.55
C ALA A 171 25.24 17.94 -14.43
N ILE A 172 24.76 19.21 -14.43
CA ILE A 172 25.57 20.41 -14.17
C ILE A 172 24.79 21.38 -13.25
N ALA A 173 24.99 21.22 -11.94
CA ALA A 173 24.81 22.20 -10.86
C ALA A 173 23.39 22.77 -10.57
N PRO A 174 23.12 23.22 -9.32
CA PRO A 174 21.78 23.19 -8.71
C PRO A 174 20.99 24.50 -8.84
N GLU A 175 19.71 24.36 -8.46
CA GLU A 175 18.71 25.36 -8.09
C GLU A 175 17.60 25.73 -9.10
N VAL A 176 16.38 25.47 -8.61
CA VAL A 176 15.03 26.00 -8.90
C VAL A 176 14.54 26.13 -10.34
N SER A 177 13.53 25.32 -10.63
CA SER A 177 12.34 25.78 -11.34
C SER A 177 11.16 24.92 -10.89
N ASP A 178 10.44 25.44 -9.92
CA ASP A 178 9.05 25.12 -9.64
C ASP A 178 8.23 25.58 -10.85
N SER A 179 8.26 24.77 -11.91
CA SER A 179 7.36 24.95 -13.05
C SER A 179 6.05 24.28 -12.69
N ALA A 180 5.13 25.10 -12.21
CA ALA A 180 3.71 24.80 -12.10
C ALA A 180 3.20 24.21 -13.42
N VAL A 181 3.02 22.89 -13.45
CA VAL A 181 2.21 22.21 -14.46
C VAL A 181 0.83 22.03 -13.83
N SER A 182 -0.08 22.92 -14.24
CA SER A 182 -1.54 22.79 -14.21
C SER A 182 -2.11 21.70 -13.29
N GLU A 183 -2.53 22.14 -12.11
CA GLU A 183 -3.25 21.34 -11.13
C GLU A 183 -4.66 20.98 -11.60
N ASP A 184 -4.80 19.82 -12.23
CA ASP A 184 -5.99 18.97 -12.06
C ASP A 184 -5.49 17.68 -11.40
N GLY A 185 -5.30 17.74 -10.09
CA GLY A 185 -4.73 16.61 -9.35
C GLY A 185 -4.80 16.83 -7.84
N ILE A 186 -5.12 15.76 -7.13
CA ILE A 186 -5.22 15.73 -5.66
C ILE A 186 -3.93 16.30 -5.06
N ILE A 187 -4.08 17.35 -4.25
CA ILE A 187 -2.98 17.99 -3.52
C ILE A 187 -2.88 17.28 -2.18
N ILE A 188 -1.73 16.69 -1.90
CA ILE A 188 -1.40 16.10 -0.60
C ILE A 188 -0.33 17.00 0.01
N SER A 189 -0.74 17.89 0.91
CA SER A 189 0.19 18.67 1.72
C SER A 189 0.51 17.87 2.97
N ALA A 190 1.69 17.24 3.02
CA ALA A 190 2.26 16.75 4.27
C ALA A 190 2.98 17.92 4.95
N GLY A 191 2.29 18.63 5.85
CA GLY A 191 2.89 19.71 6.62
C GLY A 191 3.97 19.16 7.55
N THR A 192 5.23 19.52 7.32
CA THR A 192 6.31 19.38 8.29
C THR A 192 6.56 20.70 9.03
N GLU A 193 5.49 21.44 9.32
CA GLU A 193 5.56 22.65 10.12
C GLU A 193 4.92 22.43 11.49
N LYS A 194 5.45 23.15 12.47
CA LYS A 194 5.26 22.99 13.93
C LYS A 194 3.85 23.32 14.41
N ASP A 195 2.90 23.48 13.50
CA ASP A 195 1.54 23.94 13.72
C ASP A 195 0.55 22.86 13.27
N GLY A 196 0.57 21.70 13.94
CA GLY A 196 -0.58 20.81 14.21
C GLY A 196 -1.55 20.36 13.09
N ALA A 197 -1.36 20.73 11.83
CA ALA A 197 -2.23 20.36 10.74
C ALA A 197 -1.76 19.03 10.15
N GLY A 198 -2.44 17.95 10.53
CA GLY A 198 -2.23 16.63 9.96
C GLY A 198 -2.48 16.56 8.45
N LEU A 199 -2.34 15.36 7.90
CA LEU A 199 -2.49 15.06 6.47
C LEU A 199 -3.84 15.59 5.93
N GLN A 200 -3.80 16.62 5.08
CA GLN A 200 -4.97 17.12 4.37
C GLN A 200 -5.00 16.56 2.94
N LEU A 201 -6.15 16.01 2.57
CA LEU A 201 -6.47 15.65 1.19
C LEU A 201 -7.43 16.70 0.64
N SER A 202 -6.92 17.53 -0.27
CA SER A 202 -7.75 18.49 -1.00
C SER A 202 -7.99 17.98 -2.41
N ILE A 203 -9.26 17.73 -2.74
CA ILE A 203 -9.71 17.45 -4.10
C ILE A 203 -10.10 18.81 -4.69
N ASN A 204 -9.23 19.38 -5.51
CA ASN A 204 -9.43 20.69 -6.11
C ASN A 204 -10.35 20.56 -7.34
N ASN A 205 -11.63 20.91 -7.18
CA ASN A 205 -12.52 21.20 -8.31
C ASN A 205 -12.52 22.72 -8.50
N GLY A 206 -11.57 23.18 -9.31
CA GLY A 206 -11.30 24.53 -9.81
C GLY A 206 -11.95 25.73 -9.10
N THR A 207 -11.13 26.55 -8.43
CA THR A 207 -11.14 28.03 -8.55
C THR A 207 -9.82 28.60 -8.00
N VAL A 208 -9.18 29.47 -8.78
CA VAL A 208 -7.89 30.16 -8.57
C VAL A 208 -7.96 31.28 -7.52
N THR A 209 -6.94 31.41 -6.64
CA THR A 209 -6.18 32.67 -6.43
C THR A 209 -4.93 32.45 -5.54
N PRO A 210 -3.82 33.22 -5.74
CA PRO A 210 -2.49 32.91 -5.22
C PRO A 210 -2.10 33.75 -3.98
N THR A 211 -1.29 33.20 -3.08
CA THR A 211 -0.50 33.99 -2.12
C THR A 211 0.93 33.47 -2.04
N THR A 212 1.83 34.27 -2.60
CA THR A 212 3.29 34.27 -2.46
C THR A 212 3.75 34.26 -1.00
N THR A 213 4.84 33.55 -0.68
CA THR A 213 5.98 34.06 0.14
C THR A 213 7.20 33.12 -0.02
N ALA A 214 8.38 33.73 -0.12
CA ALA A 214 9.65 33.13 -0.51
C ALA A 214 10.58 32.75 0.66
N THR A 215 11.65 32.01 0.32
CA THR A 215 13.02 32.04 0.90
C THR A 215 13.37 31.01 1.98
N SER A 216 14.24 30.04 1.66
CA SER A 216 15.66 30.00 2.10
C SER A 216 16.28 28.59 1.97
N SER A 217 17.40 28.53 1.24
CA SER A 217 18.28 27.38 1.06
C SER A 217 19.00 26.94 2.35
N ALA A 218 19.29 25.64 2.47
CA ALA A 218 20.44 25.15 3.23
C ALA A 218 20.95 23.81 2.65
N THR A 219 22.18 23.90 2.15
CA THR A 219 23.05 22.88 1.55
C THR A 219 23.38 21.72 2.47
N GLY A 220 23.40 20.50 1.92
CA GLY A 220 23.93 19.30 2.56
C GLY A 220 24.27 18.22 1.53
N THR A 221 25.46 18.32 0.94
CA THR A 221 26.05 17.39 -0.04
C THR A 221 26.30 16.01 0.55
N LEU A 222 25.83 14.96 -0.13
CA LEU A 222 26.42 13.62 -0.07
C LEU A 222 26.47 13.06 -1.50
N GLU A 223 27.70 12.79 -1.96
CA GLU A 223 28.02 12.15 -3.23
C GLU A 223 27.50 10.70 -3.25
N VAL A 224 26.74 10.34 -4.29
CA VAL A 224 26.60 8.94 -4.71
C VAL A 224 26.78 8.84 -6.23
N LYS A 225 27.73 7.96 -6.55
CA LYS A 225 28.23 7.44 -7.82
C LYS A 225 27.12 7.23 -8.89
N THR A 226 27.19 8.03 -9.95
CA THR A 226 26.36 7.96 -11.16
C THR A 226 26.82 6.86 -12.13
N GLU A 227 25.90 6.01 -12.58
CA GLU A 227 25.99 5.37 -13.90
C GLU A 227 25.16 6.20 -14.90
N PRO A 228 25.72 6.57 -16.08
CA PRO A 228 25.04 7.46 -17.02
C PRO A 228 23.95 6.74 -17.81
N VAL A 229 22.75 7.33 -17.82
CA VAL A 229 21.64 6.99 -18.72
C VAL A 229 22.08 7.17 -20.17
N LYS A 230 22.17 6.06 -20.93
CA LYS A 230 22.47 6.08 -22.36
C LYS A 230 21.22 6.50 -23.15
N ASP A 231 21.41 7.50 -24.01
CA ASP A 231 20.56 7.89 -25.15
C ASP A 231 19.11 8.38 -24.90
N VAL A 232 18.99 9.64 -24.47
CA VAL A 232 17.73 10.42 -24.51
C VAL A 232 17.22 10.70 -25.93
N LYS A 233 18.11 10.70 -26.92
CA LYS A 233 17.69 10.85 -28.33
C LYS A 233 16.84 9.65 -28.76
N ALA A 234 17.24 8.44 -28.38
CA ALA A 234 16.47 7.23 -28.61
C ALA A 234 15.16 7.24 -27.80
N ALA A 235 15.20 7.68 -26.53
CA ALA A 235 13.98 7.76 -25.72
C ALA A 235 12.92 8.71 -26.31
N ASN A 236 13.31 9.88 -26.84
CA ASN A 236 12.37 10.81 -27.47
C ASN A 236 11.81 10.28 -28.79
N GLU A 237 12.63 9.59 -29.58
CA GLU A 237 12.21 8.95 -30.84
C GLU A 237 11.18 7.85 -30.58
N ILE A 238 11.41 7.02 -29.55
CA ILE A 238 10.47 5.97 -29.12
C ILE A 238 9.17 6.58 -28.56
N LEU A 239 9.23 7.73 -27.88
CA LEU A 239 8.02 8.44 -27.42
C LEU A 239 7.19 9.02 -28.57
N ASP A 240 7.85 9.49 -29.63
CA ASP A 240 7.18 9.98 -30.83
C ASP A 240 6.54 8.81 -31.61
N GLU A 241 7.22 7.67 -31.72
CA GLU A 241 6.64 6.41 -32.21
C GLU A 241 5.44 5.98 -31.36
N ALA A 242 5.54 6.01 -30.03
CA ALA A 242 4.43 5.67 -29.14
C ALA A 242 3.21 6.57 -29.35
N LYS A 243 3.43 7.88 -29.52
CA LYS A 243 2.36 8.85 -29.79
C LYS A 243 1.70 8.59 -31.15
N THR A 244 2.48 8.38 -32.20
CA THR A 244 1.92 8.07 -33.53
C THR A 244 1.11 6.77 -33.55
N LEU A 245 1.59 5.72 -32.87
CA LEU A 245 0.85 4.46 -32.70
C LEU A 245 -0.44 4.68 -31.89
N PHE A 246 -0.40 5.50 -30.85
CA PHE A 246 -1.57 5.84 -30.05
C PHE A 246 -2.62 6.61 -30.86
N ASP A 247 -2.20 7.61 -31.65
CA ASP A 247 -3.08 8.41 -32.51
C ASP A 247 -3.72 7.54 -33.62
N ASN A 248 -3.00 6.53 -34.11
CA ASN A 248 -3.50 5.52 -35.05
C ASN A 248 -4.38 4.44 -34.38
N LYS A 249 -4.66 4.55 -33.07
CA LYS A 249 -5.41 3.58 -32.25
C LYS A 249 -4.73 2.21 -32.13
N GLU A 250 -3.45 2.11 -32.44
CA GLU A 250 -2.62 0.92 -32.25
C GLU A 250 -2.11 0.85 -30.80
N TYR A 251 -3.05 0.72 -29.85
CA TYR A 251 -2.77 0.82 -28.41
C TYR A 251 -1.76 -0.21 -27.90
N ASN A 252 -1.72 -1.41 -28.48
CA ASN A 252 -0.77 -2.45 -28.10
C ASN A 252 0.67 -2.07 -28.50
N GLY A 253 0.86 -1.50 -29.71
CA GLY A 253 2.16 -1.01 -30.16
C GLY A 253 2.64 0.20 -29.35
N ALA A 254 1.73 1.14 -29.07
CA ALA A 254 2.03 2.28 -28.19
C ALA A 254 2.46 1.82 -26.78
N MET A 255 1.79 0.80 -26.23
CA MET A 255 2.13 0.22 -24.93
C MET A 255 3.53 -0.39 -24.90
N GLU A 256 3.92 -1.14 -25.94
CA GLU A 256 5.26 -1.73 -26.03
C GLU A 256 6.35 -0.66 -26.09
N LYS A 257 6.13 0.41 -26.87
CA LYS A 257 7.07 1.53 -26.97
C LYS A 257 7.23 2.30 -25.66
N ILE A 258 6.14 2.49 -24.90
CA ILE A 258 6.21 3.11 -23.57
C ILE A 258 6.98 2.23 -22.57
N LYS A 259 6.87 0.91 -22.67
CA LYS A 259 7.68 -0.02 -21.86
C LYS A 259 9.16 0.09 -22.20
N GLU A 260 9.49 0.18 -23.48
CA GLU A 260 10.87 0.35 -23.96
C GLU A 260 11.51 1.62 -23.36
N VAL A 261 10.79 2.75 -23.36
CA VAL A 261 11.26 4.01 -22.72
C VAL A 261 11.52 3.82 -21.22
N ARG A 262 10.66 3.07 -20.52
CA ARG A 262 10.83 2.78 -19.10
C ARG A 262 12.07 1.95 -18.82
N GLU A 263 12.37 0.97 -19.66
CA GLU A 263 13.57 0.14 -19.52
C GLU A 263 14.85 0.93 -19.75
N LEU A 264 14.84 1.93 -20.64
CA LEU A 264 15.99 2.80 -20.88
C LEU A 264 16.34 3.73 -19.71
N ILE A 265 15.39 3.97 -18.80
CA ILE A 265 15.51 4.93 -17.69
C ILE A 265 15.83 4.24 -16.35
N LYS A 266 15.78 2.90 -16.34
CA LYS A 266 16.04 2.05 -15.18
C LYS A 266 17.51 2.04 -14.78
#